data_AF-A0AAE0KLV1-F1
#
_entry.id   AF-A0AAE0KLV1-F1
#
_cell.length_a   1.000
_cell.length_b   1.000
_cell.length_c   1.000
_cell.angle_alpha   90.00
_cell.angle_beta   90.00
_cell.angle_gamma   90.00
#
_symmetry.space_group_name_H-M   'P 1'
#
loop_
_entity.id
_entity.type
_entity.pdbx_description
1 polymer ?
#
loop_
_entity_poly.entity_id
_entity_poly.type
_entity_poly.pdbx_seq_one_letter_code
_entity_poly.pdbx_strand_id
1 'polypeptide(L)'
;MPTDNRMKHEEAADASWEAARGAMYGAAKWGIGTAVLGGLGYMVSPIYRSLTIQFKVYIQMSGMVLGSMIEADYRLREYEATMRMRRRLMRDQAMWKSFEQQYGKDDDDE
;
A
#
# COMPACT_ATOMS: atom_id res chain seq x y z
N MET A 1 -14.26 -12.32 -27.37
CA MET A 1 -13.81 -10.95 -27.02
C MET A 1 -12.70 -11.06 -25.98
N PRO A 2 -11.43 -10.72 -26.30
CA PRO A 2 -10.27 -10.90 -25.43
C PRO A 2 -9.87 -9.61 -24.65
N THR A 3 -10.84 -8.86 -24.13
CA THR A 3 -10.61 -7.55 -23.48
C THR A 3 -10.39 -7.63 -21.96
N ASP A 4 -10.91 -8.66 -21.29
CA ASP A 4 -10.81 -8.82 -19.82
C ASP A 4 -9.36 -9.05 -19.35
N ASN A 5 -8.53 -9.75 -20.14
CA ASN A 5 -7.17 -10.07 -19.73
C ASN A 5 -6.22 -8.85 -19.79
N ARG A 6 -6.43 -7.93 -20.74
CA ARG A 6 -5.62 -6.70 -20.84
C ARG A 6 -5.90 -5.72 -19.71
N MET A 7 -7.18 -5.51 -19.37
CA MET A 7 -7.56 -4.60 -18.27
C MET A 7 -7.04 -5.10 -16.91
N LYS A 8 -7.09 -6.42 -16.67
CA LYS A 8 -6.48 -7.03 -15.46
C LYS A 8 -4.97 -6.86 -15.38
N HIS A 9 -4.27 -6.91 -16.52
CA HIS A 9 -2.82 -6.66 -16.57
C HIS A 9 -2.45 -5.19 -16.35
N GLU A 10 -3.22 -4.25 -16.91
CA GLU A 10 -3.02 -2.81 -16.69
C GLU A 10 -3.27 -2.42 -15.23
N GLU A 11 -4.37 -2.87 -14.63
CA GLU A 11 -4.65 -2.63 -13.20
C GLU A 11 -3.61 -3.26 -12.27
N ALA A 12 -3.11 -4.46 -12.62
CA ALA A 12 -2.04 -5.10 -11.84
C ALA A 12 -0.70 -4.36 -11.96
N ALA A 13 -0.37 -3.84 -13.15
CA ALA A 13 0.84 -3.06 -13.38
C ALA A 13 0.81 -1.74 -12.60
N ASP A 14 -0.29 -1.00 -12.66
CA ASP A 14 -0.45 0.25 -11.91
C ASP A 14 -0.45 0.02 -10.39
N ALA A 15 -1.12 -1.03 -9.92
CA ALA A 15 -1.09 -1.40 -8.50
C ALA A 15 0.32 -1.75 -8.02
N SER A 16 1.11 -2.46 -8.83
CA SER A 16 2.50 -2.80 -8.51
C SER A 16 3.39 -1.55 -8.46
N TRP A 17 3.14 -0.57 -9.32
CA TRP A 17 3.88 0.69 -9.38
C TRP A 17 3.59 1.59 -8.18
N GLU A 18 2.32 1.69 -7.79
CA GLU A 18 1.89 2.43 -6.61
C GLU A 18 2.45 1.79 -5.31
N ALA A 19 2.49 0.45 -5.26
CA ALA A 19 3.11 -0.30 -4.18
C ALA A 19 4.64 -0.10 -4.12
N ALA A 20 5.32 -0.08 -5.27
CA ALA A 20 6.77 0.18 -5.33
C ALA A 20 7.11 1.60 -4.84
N ARG A 21 6.32 2.62 -5.21
CA ARG A 21 6.47 3.98 -4.68
C ARG A 21 6.23 4.04 -3.17
N GLY A 22 5.22 3.32 -2.68
CA GLY A 22 4.93 3.18 -1.25
C GLY A 22 6.09 2.53 -0.48
N ALA A 23 6.68 1.47 -1.04
CA ALA A 23 7.84 0.79 -0.45
C ALA A 23 9.08 1.69 -0.42
N MET A 24 9.35 2.46 -1.49
CA MET A 24 10.44 3.44 -1.50
C MET A 24 10.23 4.54 -0.46
N TYR A 25 9.00 5.04 -0.31
CA TYR A 25 8.69 6.06 0.69
C TYR A 25 8.83 5.52 2.13
N GLY A 26 8.36 4.29 2.38
CA GLY A 26 8.54 3.59 3.65
C GLY A 26 10.01 3.34 3.98
N ALA A 27 10.78 2.85 3.01
CA ALA A 27 12.22 2.65 3.15
C ALA A 27 12.98 3.96 3.42
N ALA A 28 12.59 5.05 2.75
CA ALA A 28 13.20 6.36 2.97
C ALA A 28 12.88 6.91 4.38
N LYS A 29 11.59 6.94 4.77
CA LYS A 29 11.13 7.44 6.07
C LYS A 29 11.80 6.67 7.22
N TRP A 30 11.76 5.35 7.17
CA TRP A 30 12.33 4.51 8.21
C TRP A 30 13.86 4.43 8.15
N GLY A 31 14.45 4.48 6.95
CA GLY A 31 15.90 4.58 6.78
C GLY A 31 16.49 5.85 7.39
N ILE A 32 15.81 6.99 7.27
CA ILE A 32 16.20 8.22 7.95
C ILE A 32 16.05 8.07 9.46
N GLY A 33 14.91 7.57 9.94
CA GLY A 33 14.67 7.38 11.39
C GLY A 33 15.69 6.46 12.06
N THR A 34 16.03 5.34 11.42
CA THR A 34 17.01 4.38 11.94
C THR A 34 18.43 4.91 11.83
N ALA A 35 18.75 5.72 10.81
CA ALA A 35 20.05 6.37 10.68
C ALA A 35 20.27 7.38 11.81
N VAL A 36 19.24 8.16 12.17
CA VAL A 36 19.27 9.08 13.32
C VAL A 36 19.48 8.30 14.62
N LEU A 37 18.74 7.22 14.84
CA LEU A 37 18.92 6.35 16.01
C LEU A 37 20.30 5.70 16.07
N GLY A 38 20.84 5.25 14.93
CA GLY A 38 22.19 4.72 14.82
C GLY A 38 23.27 5.77 15.12
N GLY A 39 23.06 7.01 14.70
CA GLY A 39 23.92 8.15 15.02
C GLY A 39 23.90 8.50 16.51
N LEU A 40 22.71 8.53 17.13
CA LEU A 40 22.58 8.71 18.57
C LEU A 40 23.23 7.57 19.36
N GLY A 41 23.06 6.32 18.91
CA GLY A 41 23.71 5.15 19.49
C GLY A 41 25.23 5.24 19.45
N TYR A 42 25.81 5.76 18.37
CA TYR A 42 27.25 5.99 18.23
C TYR A 42 27.80 7.06 19.18
N MET A 43 27.00 8.10 19.46
CA MET A 43 27.38 9.16 20.40
C MET A 43 27.30 8.70 21.87
N VAL A 44 26.20 8.05 22.25
CA VAL A 44 25.89 7.73 23.67
C VAL A 44 26.54 6.44 24.14
N SER A 45 26.66 5.42 23.26
CA SER A 45 27.10 4.09 23.67
C SER A 45 28.54 3.78 23.21
N PRO A 46 29.50 3.57 24.13
CA PRO A 46 30.84 3.14 23.78
C PRO A 46 30.86 1.74 23.12
N ILE A 47 29.88 0.89 23.45
CA ILE A 47 29.70 -0.44 22.84
C ILE A 47 29.35 -0.33 21.35
N TYR A 48 28.49 0.63 20.99
CA TYR A 48 28.12 0.87 19.59
C TYR A 48 29.30 1.45 18.76
N ARG A 49 30.24 2.10 19.44
CA ARG A 49 31.45 2.66 18.82
C ARG A 49 32.44 1.56 18.42
N SER A 50 32.59 0.52 19.24
CA SER A 50 33.45 -0.65 18.97
C SER A 50 32.84 -1.69 18.01
N LEU A 51 31.58 -1.55 17.62
CA LEU A 51 30.93 -2.44 16.65
C LEU A 51 31.56 -2.33 15.25
N THR A 52 31.62 -3.45 14.54
CA THR A 52 32.08 -3.50 13.15
C THR A 52 31.12 -2.76 12.21
N ILE A 53 31.63 -2.30 11.06
CA ILE A 53 30.82 -1.62 10.05
C ILE A 53 29.67 -2.53 9.58
N GLN A 54 29.93 -3.83 9.40
CA GLN A 54 28.92 -4.81 9.00
C GLN A 54 27.74 -4.86 9.99
N PHE A 55 28.02 -4.86 11.29
CA PHE A 55 26.98 -4.92 12.31
C PHE A 55 26.15 -3.63 12.36
N LYS A 56 26.77 -2.48 12.09
CA LYS A 56 26.05 -1.19 11.98
C LYS A 56 25.10 -1.16 10.78
N VAL A 57 25.57 -1.66 9.62
CA VAL A 57 24.72 -1.80 8.42
C VAL A 57 23.59 -2.79 8.68
N TYR A 58 23.87 -3.90 9.36
CA TYR A 58 22.84 -4.86 9.74
C TYR A 58 21.73 -4.20 10.58
N ILE A 59 22.08 -3.47 11.64
CA ILE A 59 21.09 -2.75 12.49
C ILE A 59 20.28 -1.75 11.67
N GLN A 60 20.94 -1.01 10.78
CA GLN A 60 20.27 -0.05 9.87
C GLN A 60 19.25 -0.76 8.97
N MET A 61 19.67 -1.85 8.32
CA MET A 61 18.80 -2.63 7.43
C MET A 61 17.65 -3.29 8.18
N SER A 62 17.90 -3.82 9.39
CA SER A 62 16.85 -4.40 10.23
C SER A 62 15.76 -3.38 10.57
N GLY A 63 16.15 -2.14 10.91
CA GLY A 63 15.19 -1.07 11.15
C GLY A 63 14.39 -0.68 9.90
N MET A 64 15.05 -0.61 8.74
CA MET A 64 14.38 -0.34 7.46
C MET A 64 13.38 -1.43 7.09
N VAL A 65 13.75 -2.71 7.23
CA VAL A 65 12.88 -3.85 6.92
C VAL A 65 11.67 -3.85 7.85
N LEU A 66 11.89 -3.70 9.16
CA LEU A 66 10.80 -3.69 10.14
C LEU A 66 9.86 -2.49 9.92
N GLY A 67 10.43 -1.31 9.66
CA GLY A 67 9.65 -0.12 9.32
C GLY A 67 8.83 -0.27 8.04
N SER A 68 9.41 -0.90 7.01
CA SER A 68 8.72 -1.18 5.75
C SER A 68 7.54 -2.14 5.94
N MET A 69 7.68 -3.15 6.79
CA MET A 69 6.63 -4.10 7.12
C MET A 69 5.46 -3.42 7.85
N ILE A 70 5.74 -2.55 8.83
CA ILE A 70 4.70 -1.81 9.56
C ILE A 70 3.88 -0.93 8.61
N GLU A 71 4.55 -0.17 7.73
CA GLU A 71 3.87 0.74 6.81
C GLU A 71 3.08 -0.04 5.74
N ALA A 72 3.61 -1.19 5.30
CA ALA A 72 2.91 -2.09 4.39
C ALA A 72 1.64 -2.67 5.02
N ASP A 73 1.70 -3.14 6.26
CA ASP A 73 0.54 -3.67 6.99
C ASP A 73 -0.52 -2.60 7.22
N TYR A 74 -0.11 -1.37 7.54
CA TYR A 74 -1.02 -0.24 7.70
C TYR A 74 -1.76 0.06 6.38
N ARG A 75 -1.02 0.18 5.27
CA ARG A 75 -1.60 0.49 3.96
C ARG A 75 -2.48 -0.64 3.43
N LEU A 76 -2.17 -1.89 3.73
CA LEU A 76 -2.98 -3.04 3.34
C LEU A 76 -4.33 -3.05 4.06
N ARG A 77 -4.36 -2.72 5.36
CA ARG A 77 -5.61 -2.59 6.13
C ARG A 77 -6.48 -1.45 5.62
N GLU A 78 -5.88 -0.31 5.30
CA GLU A 78 -6.59 0.86 4.76
C GLU A 78 -7.19 0.57 3.38
N TYR A 79 -6.43 -0.14 2.52
CA TYR A 79 -6.92 -0.61 1.23
C TYR A 79 -8.10 -1.57 1.38
N GLU A 80 -8.02 -2.53 2.31
CA GLU A 80 -9.09 -3.49 2.54
C GLU A 80 -10.39 -2.79 3.00
N ALA A 81 -10.29 -1.84 3.93
CA ALA A 81 -11.44 -1.06 4.40
C ALA A 81 -12.11 -0.28 3.25
N THR A 82 -11.31 0.37 2.42
CA THR A 82 -11.78 1.13 1.26
C THR A 82 -12.45 0.22 0.23
N MET A 83 -11.86 -0.95 -0.05
CA MET A 83 -12.41 -1.94 -0.96
C MET A 83 -13.76 -2.49 -0.48
N ARG A 84 -13.94 -2.71 0.83
CA ARG A 84 -15.24 -3.14 1.37
C ARG A 84 -16.34 -2.10 1.13
N MET A 85 -16.04 -0.82 1.33
CA MET A 85 -16.99 0.27 1.03
C MET A 85 -17.28 0.39 -0.46
N ARG A 86 -16.25 0.30 -1.31
CA ARG A 86 -16.40 0.37 -2.76
C ARG A 86 -17.28 -0.76 -3.31
N ARG A 87 -17.14 -1.99 -2.76
CA ARG A 87 -18.00 -3.13 -3.13
C ARG A 87 -19.47 -2.92 -2.77
N ARG A 88 -19.78 -2.23 -1.66
CA ARG A 88 -21.18 -1.89 -1.30
C ARG A 88 -21.76 -0.92 -2.31
N LEU A 89 -21.03 0.16 -2.57
CA LEU A 89 -21.46 1.21 -3.50
C LEU A 89 -21.67 0.68 -4.93
N MET A 90 -20.81 -0.22 -5.41
CA MET A 90 -20.99 -0.86 -6.72
C MET A 90 -22.20 -1.80 -6.78
N ARG A 91 -22.54 -2.50 -5.69
CA ARG A 91 -23.75 -3.33 -5.63
C ARG A 91 -25.01 -2.46 -5.68
N ASP A 92 -25.02 -1.37 -4.93
CA ASP A 92 -26.16 -0.44 -4.91
C ASP A 92 -26.37 0.22 -6.28
N GLN A 93 -25.28 0.63 -6.95
CA GLN A 93 -25.34 1.15 -8.32
C GLN A 93 -25.81 0.09 -9.33
N ALA A 94 -25.36 -1.16 -9.22
CA ALA A 94 -25.80 -2.23 -10.11
C ALA A 94 -27.30 -2.52 -9.93
N MET A 95 -27.77 -2.53 -8.69
CA MET A 95 -29.19 -2.67 -8.37
C MET A 95 -30.01 -1.51 -8.96
N TRP A 96 -29.55 -0.26 -8.80
CA TRP A 96 -30.22 0.92 -9.35
C TRP A 96 -30.32 0.85 -10.89
N LYS A 97 -29.24 0.46 -11.57
CA LYS A 97 -29.25 0.29 -13.04
C LYS A 97 -30.23 -0.78 -13.51
N SER A 98 -30.37 -1.89 -12.77
CA SER A 98 -31.38 -2.89 -13.10
C SER A 98 -32.80 -2.39 -12.89
N PHE A 99 -33.05 -1.56 -11.87
CA PHE A 99 -34.35 -0.91 -11.67
C PHE A 99 -34.67 0.09 -12.80
N GLU A 100 -33.72 0.95 -13.19
CA GLU A 100 -33.91 1.86 -14.33
C GLU A 100 -34.20 1.13 -15.64
N GLN A 101 -33.53 0.00 -15.91
CA GLN A 101 -33.82 -0.79 -17.12
C GLN A 101 -35.19 -1.47 -17.09
N GLN A 102 -35.67 -1.84 -15.90
CA GLN A 102 -36.90 -2.61 -15.76
C GLN A 102 -38.15 -1.73 -15.66
N TYR A 103 -38.02 -0.51 -15.12
CA TYR A 103 -39.14 0.42 -14.94
C TYR A 103 -39.07 1.65 -15.86
N GLY A 104 -37.87 2.14 -16.20
CA GLY A 104 -37.73 3.29 -17.10
C GLY A 104 -38.03 2.98 -18.56
N LYS A 105 -38.27 1.70 -18.90
CA LYS A 105 -38.72 1.30 -20.24
C LYS A 105 -40.24 1.29 -20.38
N ASP A 106 -40.96 1.28 -19.26
CA ASP A 106 -42.43 1.24 -19.26
C ASP A 106 -43.05 2.65 -19.37
N ASP A 107 -42.29 3.72 -19.06
CA ASP A 107 -42.77 5.11 -19.14
C ASP A 107 -42.64 5.77 -20.54
N ASP A 108 -41.96 5.10 -21.50
CA ASP A 108 -41.75 5.62 -22.88
C ASP A 108 -42.75 5.01 -23.91
N ASP A 109 -43.63 4.07 -23.50
CA ASP A 109 -44.55 3.32 -24.36
C ASP A 109 -46.06 3.69 -24.17
N GLU A 110 -46.39 4.81 -23.49
CA GLU A 110 -47.77 5.34 -23.34
C GLU A 110 -47.96 6.71 -24.02
#